data_AF-A0AAU0KG39-F1
#
_entry.id   AF-A0AAU0KG39-F1
#
_cell.length_a   1.000
_cell.length_b   1.000
_cell.length_c   1.000
_cell.angle_alpha   90.00
_cell.angle_beta   90.00
_cell.angle_gamma   90.00
#
_symmetry.space_group_name_H-M   'P 1'
#
loop_
_entity.id
_entity.type
_entity.pdbx_description
1 polymer ?
#
loop_
_entity_poly.entity_id
_entity_poly.type
_entity_poly.pdbx_seq_one_letter_code
_entity_poly.pdbx_strand_id
1 'polypeptide(L)'
;MRLIYLSPVPWCSFSQRPHELARYFHSRTGGEVLWVDPYPGRFPTLSDIWARRPGSGGEECDIPAWLTVVKPKALPIEPLPFSHAVNCLFWSRVESEVYRFADNSTVLGIGKPTTLALQLLQKPGFRSSFYDVMDNYPAFYRGWSRLAMMNRERKVINKVSTILTSSSTLYDRLRYMASDVRLALNACAVDRLPPVGKACSFPDGPRPVIGYVGTIGDWFDWKLVITLARSNLKIKLRLIGPVYVRPPPLPDNISVEPPLPHMEALSAMTQFNVGLIPFKETALTSSVDPIKYYEYRALGLSVVSSAFGEMALRRGCEGVYVMDRNADITQLVSQALTTWATPCSTARFRTNNSWKSRFDQAGIFG
;
A
#
# COMPACT_ATOMS: atom_id res chain seq x y z
N MET A 1 -9.29 17.53 -18.15
CA MET A 1 -9.74 16.25 -17.55
C MET A 1 -9.90 16.48 -16.06
N ARG A 2 -10.88 15.85 -15.42
CA ARG A 2 -11.09 15.93 -13.96
C ARG A 2 -11.12 14.53 -13.36
N LEU A 3 -10.65 14.38 -12.11
CA LEU A 3 -10.69 13.10 -11.39
C LEU A 3 -11.51 13.24 -10.12
N ILE A 4 -12.49 12.37 -9.94
CA ILE A 4 -13.14 12.16 -8.65
C ILE A 4 -12.62 10.84 -8.10
N TYR A 5 -11.98 10.84 -6.94
CA TYR A 5 -11.37 9.65 -6.36
C TYR A 5 -11.96 9.30 -5.00
N LEU A 6 -12.64 8.16 -4.91
CA LEU A 6 -13.15 7.60 -3.65
C LEU A 6 -12.04 6.82 -2.94
N SER A 7 -11.36 7.47 -2.01
CA SER A 7 -10.15 6.93 -1.40
C SER A 7 -10.42 5.92 -0.27
N PRO A 8 -9.60 4.88 -0.11
CA PRO A 8 -9.62 4.03 1.09
C PRO A 8 -9.03 4.71 2.32
N VAL A 9 -8.26 5.80 2.15
CA VAL A 9 -7.49 6.48 3.19
C VAL A 9 -7.68 7.99 3.13
N PRO A 10 -7.63 8.72 4.27
CA PRO A 10 -7.74 10.18 4.23
C PRO A 10 -6.60 10.82 3.43
N TRP A 11 -6.83 11.96 2.77
CA TRP A 11 -5.74 12.67 2.09
C TRP A 11 -4.61 13.01 3.08
N CYS A 12 -4.99 13.50 4.26
CA CYS A 12 -4.09 13.87 5.36
C CYS A 12 -3.47 12.68 6.11
N SER A 13 -3.44 11.49 5.50
CA SER A 13 -2.66 10.36 6.00
C SER A 13 -1.31 10.29 5.30
N PHE A 14 -0.42 9.42 5.78
CA PHE A 14 0.86 9.18 5.12
C PHE A 14 0.64 8.77 3.66
N SER A 15 1.53 9.25 2.77
CA SER A 15 1.40 9.03 1.33
C SER A 15 1.45 7.55 1.00
N GLN A 16 0.46 7.10 0.22
CA GLN A 16 0.32 5.74 -0.27
C GLN A 16 0.00 5.78 -1.77
N ARG A 17 -0.13 4.60 -2.40
CA ARG A 17 -0.51 4.45 -3.80
C ARG A 17 -1.67 5.37 -4.25
N PRO A 18 -2.79 5.50 -3.50
CA PRO A 18 -3.86 6.44 -3.85
C PRO A 18 -3.40 7.90 -4.04
N HIS A 19 -2.55 8.39 -3.13
CA HIS A 19 -2.01 9.74 -3.22
C HIS A 19 -1.11 9.91 -4.44
N GLU A 20 -0.28 8.91 -4.73
CA GLU A 20 0.61 8.93 -5.89
C GLU A 20 -0.17 8.84 -7.21
N LEU A 21 -1.29 8.11 -7.23
CA LEU A 21 -2.20 8.08 -8.37
C LEU A 21 -2.83 9.45 -8.63
N ALA A 22 -3.29 10.14 -7.57
CA ALA A 22 -3.85 11.49 -7.70
C ALA A 22 -2.80 12.52 -8.16
N ARG A 23 -1.58 12.47 -7.61
CA ARG A 23 -0.45 13.32 -8.06
C ARG A 23 -0.06 13.02 -9.50
N TYR A 24 -0.01 11.73 -9.87
CA TYR A 24 0.26 11.30 -11.24
C TYR A 24 -0.80 11.85 -12.20
N PHE A 25 -2.09 11.69 -11.89
CA PHE A 25 -3.19 12.25 -12.68
C PHE A 25 -3.00 13.74 -12.94
N HIS A 26 -2.76 14.52 -11.88
CA HIS A 26 -2.57 15.96 -12.00
C HIS A 26 -1.34 16.29 -12.86
N SER A 27 -0.18 15.66 -12.57
CA SER A 27 1.06 15.89 -13.31
C SER A 27 0.97 15.54 -14.80
N ARG A 28 0.15 14.54 -15.15
CA ARG A 28 0.00 14.05 -16.52
C ARG A 28 -0.99 14.88 -17.34
N THR A 29 -2.00 15.45 -16.69
CA THR A 29 -3.21 15.96 -17.38
C THR A 29 -3.48 17.45 -17.11
N GLY A 30 -2.80 18.04 -16.11
CA GLY A 30 -3.12 19.36 -15.58
C GLY A 30 -4.48 19.43 -14.87
N GLY A 31 -5.18 18.30 -14.73
CA GLY A 31 -6.53 18.23 -14.21
C GLY A 31 -6.63 18.40 -12.70
N GLU A 32 -7.77 18.91 -12.25
CA GLU A 32 -8.12 18.98 -10.83
C GLU A 32 -8.61 17.64 -10.29
N VAL A 33 -8.45 17.43 -8.98
CA VAL A 33 -8.88 16.22 -8.29
C VAL A 33 -9.86 16.56 -7.17
N LEU A 34 -11.02 15.90 -7.16
CA LEU A 34 -11.92 15.84 -6.02
C LEU A 34 -11.65 14.54 -5.26
N TRP A 35 -11.00 14.64 -4.11
CA TRP A 35 -10.70 13.53 -3.23
C TRP A 35 -11.82 13.35 -2.21
N VAL A 36 -12.43 12.18 -2.20
CA VAL A 36 -13.45 11.83 -1.21
C VAL A 36 -12.82 10.93 -0.16
N ASP A 37 -12.69 11.46 1.06
CA ASP A 37 -12.12 10.74 2.20
C ASP A 37 -12.96 9.50 2.54
N PRO A 38 -12.35 8.46 3.12
CA PRO A 38 -13.07 7.27 3.55
C PRO A 38 -14.04 7.60 4.67
N TYR A 39 -15.18 6.91 4.69
CA TYR A 39 -16.15 6.94 5.77
C TYR A 39 -16.24 5.58 6.47
N PRO A 40 -16.83 5.52 7.68
CA PRO A 40 -16.99 4.27 8.41
C PRO A 40 -17.85 3.27 7.62
N GLY A 41 -17.19 2.32 6.95
CA GLY A 41 -17.82 1.28 6.12
C GLY A 41 -17.85 -0.09 6.81
N ARG A 42 -17.67 -0.14 8.14
CA ARG A 42 -17.78 -1.34 8.97
C ARG A 42 -18.27 -0.97 10.37
N PHE A 43 -18.82 -1.94 11.09
CA PHE A 43 -19.09 -1.80 12.52
C PHE A 43 -17.82 -1.46 13.30
N PRO A 44 -17.90 -0.56 14.30
CA PRO A 44 -16.79 -0.30 15.18
C PRO A 44 -16.53 -1.55 16.03
N THR A 45 -15.27 -1.96 16.15
CA THR A 45 -14.87 -2.99 17.11
C THR A 45 -14.52 -2.36 18.46
N LEU A 46 -14.46 -3.16 19.54
CA LEU A 46 -13.97 -2.66 20.84
C LEU A 46 -12.55 -2.10 20.71
N SER A 47 -11.72 -2.65 19.82
CA SER A 47 -10.41 -2.06 19.50
C SER A 47 -10.49 -0.70 18.82
N ASP A 48 -11.56 -0.33 18.14
CA ASP A 48 -11.71 1.00 17.50
C ASP A 48 -12.01 2.11 18.53
N ILE A 49 -12.44 1.74 19.75
CA ILE A 49 -12.64 2.65 20.90
C ILE A 49 -11.31 2.91 21.63
N TRP A 50 -10.44 1.90 21.66
CA TRP A 50 -9.17 1.89 22.40
C TRP A 50 -7.95 2.17 21.52
N ALA A 51 -8.05 1.92 20.21
CA ALA A 51 -7.11 2.45 19.25
C ALA A 51 -7.29 3.95 19.27
N ARG A 52 -6.28 4.66 19.80
CA ARG A 52 -5.96 5.97 19.23
C ARG A 52 -5.97 5.72 17.72
N ARG A 53 -6.95 6.31 17.01
CA ARG A 53 -6.85 6.48 15.56
C ARG A 53 -5.39 6.85 15.34
N PRO A 54 -4.64 6.17 14.45
CA PRO A 54 -3.28 6.60 14.16
C PRO A 54 -3.38 8.10 14.01
N GLY A 55 -2.73 8.81 14.94
CA GLY A 55 -3.00 10.21 15.12
C GLY A 55 -2.93 10.81 13.74
N SER A 56 -3.89 11.68 13.42
CA SER A 56 -3.53 12.86 12.66
C SER A 56 -2.20 13.34 13.26
N GLY A 57 -1.08 12.90 12.68
CA GLY A 57 0.21 13.45 12.97
C GLY A 57 -0.01 14.93 12.76
N GLY A 58 0.27 15.73 13.78
CA GLY A 58 0.05 17.17 13.80
C GLY A 58 0.93 17.92 12.81
N GLU A 59 1.25 17.34 11.66
CA GLU A 59 1.70 18.08 10.50
C GLU A 59 0.45 18.70 9.87
N GLU A 60 0.46 20.02 9.68
CA GLU A 60 -0.51 20.70 8.83
C GLU A 60 -0.59 19.94 7.51
N CYS A 61 -1.74 19.34 7.26
CA CYS A 61 -2.00 18.64 6.03
C CYS A 61 -2.10 19.67 4.90
N ASP A 62 -1.02 19.84 4.15
CA ASP A 62 -1.01 20.70 2.99
C ASP A 62 -1.86 20.08 1.87
N ILE A 63 -2.93 20.79 1.51
CA ILE A 63 -3.84 20.42 0.44
C ILE A 63 -3.45 21.26 -0.77
N PRO A 64 -2.88 20.67 -1.83
CA PRO A 64 -2.48 21.41 -3.01
C PRO A 64 -3.67 22.15 -3.65
N ALA A 65 -3.42 23.30 -4.27
CA ALA A 65 -4.48 24.11 -4.88
C ALA A 65 -5.32 23.37 -5.94
N TRP A 66 -4.77 22.34 -6.59
CA TRP A 66 -5.44 21.50 -7.58
C TRP A 66 -6.33 20.39 -6.98
N LEU A 67 -6.33 20.24 -5.65
CA LEU A 67 -7.01 19.18 -4.93
C LEU A 67 -8.10 19.76 -4.02
N THR A 68 -9.32 19.23 -4.14
CA THR A 68 -10.41 19.50 -3.20
C THR A 68 -10.68 18.24 -2.38
N VAL A 69 -10.72 18.34 -1.06
CA VAL A 69 -11.01 17.21 -0.16
C VAL A 69 -12.43 17.30 0.40
N VAL A 70 -13.24 16.26 0.16
CA VAL A 70 -14.59 16.09 0.69
C VAL A 70 -14.58 15.01 1.76
N LYS A 71 -15.20 15.28 2.91
CA LYS A 71 -15.30 14.35 4.04
C LYS A 71 -16.74 13.85 4.19
N PRO A 72 -17.08 12.65 3.70
CA PRO A 72 -18.42 12.11 3.86
C PRO A 72 -18.75 11.86 5.32
N LYS A 73 -19.98 12.19 5.70
CA LYS A 73 -20.57 11.72 6.96
C LYS A 73 -21.29 10.41 6.69
N ALA A 74 -21.06 9.40 7.52
CA ALA A 74 -21.79 8.14 7.47
C ALA A 74 -21.85 7.51 8.86
N LEU A 75 -22.94 6.83 9.16
CA LEU A 75 -23.05 5.98 10.36
C LEU A 75 -22.35 4.64 10.10
N PRO A 76 -21.61 4.08 11.08
CA PRO A 76 -20.85 2.84 10.95
C PRO A 76 -21.75 1.59 11.01
N ILE A 77 -22.83 1.59 10.23
CA ILE A 77 -23.86 0.55 10.20
C ILE A 77 -23.84 -0.28 8.91
N GLU A 78 -22.88 -0.02 8.01
CA GLU A 78 -22.58 -0.92 6.90
C GLU A 78 -21.92 -2.18 7.47
N PRO A 79 -22.69 -3.26 7.69
CA PRO A 79 -23.21 -4.09 6.61
C PRO A 79 -24.71 -4.48 6.78
N LEU A 80 -25.46 -3.78 7.64
CA LEU A 80 -26.85 -4.12 7.94
C LEU A 80 -27.77 -3.92 6.71
N PRO A 81 -28.81 -4.76 6.55
CA PRO A 81 -29.91 -4.47 5.63
C PRO A 81 -30.47 -3.06 5.90
N PHE A 82 -30.82 -2.31 4.85
CA PHE A 82 -31.34 -0.93 4.93
C PHE A 82 -30.39 0.17 5.45
N SER A 83 -29.17 -0.15 5.91
CA SER A 83 -28.13 0.85 6.25
C SER A 83 -27.87 1.85 5.12
N HIS A 84 -28.08 1.41 3.88
CA HIS A 84 -28.07 2.23 2.68
C HIS A 84 -29.04 3.41 2.79
N ALA A 85 -30.31 3.17 3.13
CA ALA A 85 -31.34 4.21 3.17
C ALA A 85 -30.99 5.31 4.19
N VAL A 86 -30.42 4.92 5.33
CA VAL A 86 -29.99 5.84 6.39
C VAL A 86 -28.79 6.68 5.94
N ASN A 87 -27.79 6.05 5.31
CA ASN A 87 -26.60 6.77 4.87
C ASN A 87 -26.83 7.63 3.60
N CYS A 88 -27.80 7.29 2.75
CA CYS A 88 -28.19 8.11 1.59
C CYS A 88 -28.54 9.55 1.96
N LEU A 89 -29.19 9.74 3.12
CA LEU A 89 -29.58 11.07 3.61
C LEU A 89 -28.34 11.96 3.84
N PHE A 90 -27.24 11.38 4.33
CA PHE A 90 -25.99 12.10 4.60
C PHE A 90 -25.11 12.27 3.35
N TRP A 91 -25.29 11.44 2.33
CA TRP A 91 -24.49 11.49 1.10
C TRP A 91 -25.04 12.43 0.03
N SER A 92 -26.28 12.91 0.16
CA SER A 92 -26.86 13.93 -0.73
C SER A 92 -25.93 15.14 -0.94
N ARG A 93 -25.26 15.60 0.13
CA ARG A 93 -24.26 16.68 0.07
C ARG A 93 -23.01 16.28 -0.72
N VAL A 94 -22.48 15.09 -0.47
CA VAL A 94 -21.28 14.57 -1.17
C VAL A 94 -21.58 14.39 -2.65
N GLU A 95 -22.74 13.83 -2.98
CA GLU A 95 -23.20 13.70 -4.37
C GLU A 95 -23.33 15.07 -5.03
N SER A 96 -23.92 16.06 -4.35
CA SER A 96 -24.03 17.42 -4.88
C SER A 96 -22.66 18.04 -5.16
N GLU A 97 -21.67 17.83 -4.28
CA GLU A 97 -20.29 18.29 -4.49
C GLU A 97 -19.62 17.54 -5.65
N VAL A 98 -19.83 16.23 -5.77
CA VAL A 98 -19.37 15.39 -6.88
C VAL A 98 -19.92 15.88 -8.22
N TYR A 99 -21.23 16.12 -8.34
CA TYR A 99 -21.83 16.57 -9.61
C TYR A 99 -21.58 18.04 -9.92
N ARG A 100 -21.32 18.89 -8.91
CA ARG A 100 -20.86 20.26 -9.15
C ARG A 100 -19.43 20.29 -9.72
N PHE A 101 -18.59 19.35 -9.27
CA PHE A 101 -17.23 19.21 -9.77
C PHE A 101 -17.17 18.48 -11.12
N ALA A 102 -18.06 17.54 -11.38
CA ALA A 102 -18.07 16.74 -12.59
C ALA A 102 -18.34 17.58 -13.87
N ASP A 103 -17.71 17.17 -14.95
CA ASP A 103 -17.88 17.65 -16.32
C ASP A 103 -17.80 16.47 -17.31
N ASN A 104 -17.95 16.75 -18.61
CA ASN A 104 -17.90 15.72 -19.66
C ASN A 104 -16.53 15.01 -19.80
N SER A 105 -15.49 15.50 -19.12
CA SER A 105 -14.15 14.91 -19.10
C SER A 105 -13.85 14.14 -17.80
N THR A 106 -14.80 14.05 -16.88
CA THR A 106 -14.55 13.55 -15.53
C THR A 106 -14.40 12.04 -15.49
N VAL A 107 -13.36 11.56 -14.81
CA VAL A 107 -13.11 10.14 -14.55
C VAL A 107 -13.44 9.85 -13.08
N LEU A 108 -14.20 8.77 -12.84
CA LEU A 108 -14.49 8.29 -11.49
C LEU A 108 -13.53 7.16 -11.09
N GLY A 109 -12.64 7.44 -10.15
CA GLY A 109 -11.75 6.47 -9.53
C GLY A 109 -12.30 5.92 -8.23
N ILE A 110 -12.25 4.59 -8.08
CA ILE A 110 -12.68 3.88 -6.88
C ILE A 110 -11.44 3.24 -6.28
N GLY A 111 -11.04 3.65 -5.08
CA GLY A 111 -9.98 2.99 -4.33
C GLY A 111 -10.50 1.93 -3.35
N LYS A 112 -11.78 2.02 -2.95
CA LYS A 112 -12.45 1.05 -2.06
C LYS A 112 -13.88 0.77 -2.52
N PRO A 113 -14.33 -0.50 -2.57
CA PRO A 113 -15.72 -0.83 -2.81
C PRO A 113 -16.61 -0.31 -1.67
N THR A 114 -17.40 0.72 -1.96
CA THR A 114 -18.33 1.31 -0.99
C THR A 114 -19.73 1.44 -1.59
N THR A 115 -20.73 1.65 -0.74
CA THR A 115 -22.10 1.85 -1.22
C THR A 115 -22.22 3.14 -2.03
N LEU A 116 -21.57 4.21 -1.56
CA LEU A 116 -21.41 5.47 -2.31
C LEU A 116 -20.83 5.25 -3.71
N ALA A 117 -19.79 4.41 -3.82
CA ALA A 117 -19.20 4.08 -5.13
C ALA A 117 -20.24 3.46 -6.08
N LEU A 118 -21.07 2.53 -5.59
CA LEU A 118 -22.12 1.91 -6.39
C LEU A 118 -23.21 2.90 -6.81
N GLN A 119 -23.53 3.89 -5.97
CA GLN A 119 -24.50 4.93 -6.32
C GLN A 119 -23.98 5.85 -7.41
N LEU A 120 -22.74 6.33 -7.27
CA LEU A 120 -22.12 7.17 -8.29
C LEU A 120 -22.00 6.42 -9.63
N LEU A 121 -21.63 5.13 -9.61
CA LEU A 121 -21.59 4.28 -10.80
C LEU A 121 -22.96 4.01 -11.46
N GLN A 122 -24.08 4.25 -10.77
CA GLN A 122 -25.42 4.10 -11.36
C GLN A 122 -25.89 5.35 -12.11
N LYS A 123 -25.29 6.50 -11.80
CA LYS A 123 -25.70 7.78 -12.34
C LYS A 123 -24.81 8.17 -13.52
N PRO A 124 -25.37 8.82 -14.56
CA PRO A 124 -24.58 9.36 -15.65
C PRO A 124 -23.72 10.55 -15.19
N GLY A 125 -22.74 10.95 -16.00
CA GLY A 125 -21.93 12.15 -15.75
C GLY A 125 -20.42 11.92 -15.70
N PHE A 126 -19.95 10.69 -15.91
CA PHE A 126 -18.52 10.38 -15.98
C PHE A 126 -18.17 9.84 -17.36
N ARG A 127 -17.05 10.33 -17.91
CA ARG A 127 -16.47 9.87 -19.18
C ARG A 127 -16.05 8.40 -19.10
N SER A 128 -15.42 8.03 -17.99
CA SER A 128 -14.97 6.67 -17.69
C SER A 128 -14.86 6.47 -16.18
N SER A 129 -14.67 5.21 -15.77
CA SER A 129 -14.46 4.86 -14.37
C SER A 129 -13.44 3.74 -14.21
N PHE A 130 -12.74 3.73 -13.08
CA PHE A 130 -11.82 2.64 -12.77
C PHE A 130 -11.92 2.21 -11.31
N TYR A 131 -11.60 0.95 -11.05
CA TYR A 131 -11.40 0.42 -9.71
C TYR A 131 -9.92 0.03 -9.54
N ASP A 132 -9.22 0.68 -8.59
CA ASP A 132 -7.84 0.33 -8.22
C ASP A 132 -7.87 -0.72 -7.10
N VAL A 133 -7.75 -1.99 -7.50
CA VAL A 133 -7.74 -3.16 -6.62
C VAL A 133 -6.36 -3.27 -6.00
N MET A 134 -6.23 -2.69 -4.80
CA MET A 134 -4.96 -2.62 -4.08
C MET A 134 -4.70 -3.84 -3.19
N ASP A 135 -5.76 -4.45 -2.68
CA ASP A 135 -5.69 -5.59 -1.77
C ASP A 135 -6.92 -6.49 -1.95
N ASN A 136 -6.86 -7.69 -1.37
CA ASN A 136 -8.03 -8.55 -1.20
C ASN A 136 -8.93 -8.02 -0.07
N TYR A 137 -9.72 -6.97 -0.35
CA TYR A 137 -10.60 -6.33 0.65
C TYR A 137 -11.44 -7.30 1.50
N PRO A 138 -12.07 -8.35 0.93
CA PRO A 138 -12.78 -9.36 1.71
C PRO A 138 -11.96 -10.01 2.83
N ALA A 139 -10.64 -10.16 2.66
CA ALA A 139 -9.76 -10.81 3.64
C ALA A 139 -9.57 -9.99 4.93
N PHE A 140 -9.90 -8.69 4.92
CA PHE A 140 -9.85 -7.83 6.10
C PHE A 140 -11.09 -7.97 7.01
N TYR A 141 -12.11 -8.70 6.58
CA TYR A 141 -13.38 -8.85 7.30
C TYR A 141 -13.66 -10.32 7.66
N ARG A 142 -14.55 -10.53 8.62
CA ARG A 142 -15.02 -11.86 9.04
C ARG A 142 -16.56 -11.92 8.99
N GLY A 143 -17.11 -13.14 8.89
CA GLY A 143 -18.56 -13.38 8.90
C GLY A 143 -19.34 -12.58 7.85
N TRP A 144 -20.47 -12.02 8.25
CA TRP A 144 -21.38 -11.26 7.38
C TRP A 144 -20.73 -10.06 6.71
N SER A 145 -19.83 -9.35 7.39
CA SER A 145 -19.11 -8.20 6.81
C SER A 145 -18.23 -8.60 5.62
N ARG A 146 -17.64 -9.80 5.65
CA ARG A 146 -16.87 -10.35 4.53
C ARG A 146 -17.75 -10.62 3.33
N LEU A 147 -18.90 -11.28 3.53
CA LEU A 147 -19.86 -11.56 2.46
C LEU A 147 -20.42 -10.27 1.84
N ALA A 148 -20.74 -9.28 2.67
CA ALA A 148 -21.21 -7.97 2.20
C ALA A 148 -20.14 -7.25 1.35
N MET A 149 -18.88 -7.26 1.79
CA MET A 149 -17.77 -6.68 1.02
C MET A 149 -17.55 -7.42 -0.30
N MET A 150 -17.56 -8.76 -0.31
CA MET A 150 -17.44 -9.57 -1.54
C MET A 150 -18.53 -9.23 -2.55
N ASN A 151 -19.78 -9.18 -2.10
CA ASN A 151 -20.92 -8.84 -2.96
C ASN A 151 -20.80 -7.42 -3.52
N ARG A 152 -20.34 -6.48 -2.70
CA ARG A 152 -20.14 -5.09 -3.10
C ARG A 152 -19.00 -4.94 -4.11
N GLU A 153 -17.86 -5.57 -3.85
CA GLU A 153 -16.71 -5.59 -4.74
C GLU A 153 -17.09 -6.17 -6.11
N ARG A 154 -17.83 -7.29 -6.14
CA ARG A 154 -18.34 -7.87 -7.38
C ARG A 154 -19.23 -6.90 -8.17
N LYS A 155 -20.10 -6.16 -7.49
CA LYS A 155 -20.95 -5.15 -8.13
C LYS A 155 -20.14 -3.98 -8.70
N VAL A 156 -19.07 -3.56 -8.02
CA VAL A 156 -18.17 -2.50 -8.51
C VAL A 156 -17.41 -2.99 -9.74
N ILE A 157 -16.81 -4.18 -9.67
CA ILE A 157 -16.09 -4.84 -10.77
C ILE A 157 -16.95 -4.88 -12.05
N ASN A 158 -18.23 -5.25 -11.92
CA ASN A 158 -19.14 -5.36 -13.06
C ASN A 158 -19.60 -4.02 -13.65
N LYS A 159 -19.30 -2.89 -13.00
CA LYS A 159 -19.82 -1.56 -13.38
C LYS A 159 -18.74 -0.57 -13.82
N VAL A 160 -17.48 -0.80 -13.44
CA VAL A 160 -16.37 0.07 -13.85
C VAL A 160 -15.94 -0.25 -15.28
N SER A 161 -15.42 0.75 -16.00
CA SER A 161 -14.88 0.53 -17.35
C SER A 161 -13.50 -0.13 -17.35
N THR A 162 -12.69 0.10 -16.32
CA THR A 162 -11.32 -0.44 -16.21
C THR A 162 -11.03 -0.91 -14.79
N ILE A 163 -10.23 -1.96 -14.65
CA ILE A 163 -9.73 -2.46 -13.36
C ILE A 163 -8.20 -2.35 -13.35
N LEU A 164 -7.65 -1.66 -12.35
CA LEU A 164 -6.23 -1.73 -12.05
C LEU A 164 -6.00 -2.73 -10.92
N THR A 165 -4.92 -3.50 -11.01
CA THR A 165 -4.54 -4.48 -10.00
C THR A 165 -3.12 -4.22 -9.51
N SER A 166 -2.92 -4.20 -8.20
CA SER A 166 -1.61 -3.95 -7.57
C SER A 166 -0.69 -5.17 -7.53
N SER A 167 -1.17 -6.36 -7.91
CA SER A 167 -0.40 -7.60 -7.92
C SER A 167 -0.87 -8.55 -9.01
N SER A 168 0.03 -9.43 -9.44
CA SER A 168 -0.21 -10.50 -10.40
C SER A 168 -1.30 -11.45 -9.92
N THR A 169 -1.33 -11.78 -8.63
CA THR A 169 -2.42 -12.60 -8.05
C THR A 169 -3.79 -11.95 -8.18
N LEU A 170 -3.90 -10.63 -7.99
CA LEU A 170 -5.17 -9.91 -8.20
C LEU A 170 -5.53 -9.85 -9.68
N TYR A 171 -4.54 -9.64 -10.55
CA TYR A 171 -4.72 -9.66 -12.00
C TYR A 171 -5.25 -11.01 -12.48
N ASP A 172 -4.60 -12.11 -12.12
CA ASP A 172 -5.00 -13.47 -12.54
C ASP A 172 -6.41 -13.83 -12.05
N ARG A 173 -6.78 -13.37 -10.85
CA ARG A 173 -8.13 -13.55 -10.30
C ARG A 173 -9.19 -12.79 -11.10
N LEU A 174 -8.87 -11.60 -11.60
CA LEU A 174 -9.86 -10.67 -12.15
C LEU A 174 -9.86 -10.58 -13.67
N ARG A 175 -8.80 -11.02 -14.36
CA ARG A 175 -8.65 -10.90 -15.82
C ARG A 175 -9.75 -11.57 -16.64
N TYR A 176 -10.48 -12.51 -16.04
CA TYR A 176 -11.62 -13.20 -16.65
C TYR A 176 -12.98 -12.65 -16.21
N MET A 177 -13.00 -11.66 -15.31
CA MET A 177 -14.21 -11.08 -14.74
C MET A 177 -14.58 -9.73 -15.36
N ALA A 178 -13.67 -9.10 -16.11
CA ALA A 178 -13.90 -7.83 -16.79
C ALA A 178 -13.12 -7.75 -18.11
N SER A 179 -13.55 -6.87 -19.02
CA SER A 179 -12.97 -6.73 -20.36
C SER A 179 -11.65 -5.95 -20.38
N ASP A 180 -11.45 -5.03 -19.44
CA ASP A 180 -10.22 -4.22 -19.32
C ASP A 180 -9.66 -4.32 -17.91
N VAL A 181 -8.71 -5.23 -17.73
CA VAL A 181 -7.97 -5.43 -16.49
C VAL A 181 -6.50 -5.18 -16.78
N ARG A 182 -5.87 -4.33 -15.98
CA ARG A 182 -4.47 -3.93 -16.18
C ARG A 182 -3.67 -4.17 -14.92
N LEU A 183 -2.50 -4.77 -15.10
CA LEU A 183 -1.55 -4.95 -14.02
C LEU A 183 -0.76 -3.66 -13.83
N ALA A 184 -0.87 -3.09 -12.64
CA ALA A 184 -0.11 -1.93 -12.21
C ALA A 184 0.46 -2.26 -10.83
N LEU A 185 1.56 -3.02 -10.80
CA LEU A 185 2.31 -3.31 -9.56
C LEU A 185 2.59 -2.04 -8.75
N ASN A 186 2.95 -2.18 -7.48
CA ASN A 186 3.41 -1.04 -6.71
C ASN A 186 4.74 -0.47 -7.25
N ALA A 187 5.11 0.68 -6.70
CA ALA A 187 6.26 1.46 -7.14
C ALA A 187 6.78 2.33 -5.97
N CYS A 188 7.78 3.16 -6.26
CA CYS A 188 8.40 4.04 -5.29
C CYS A 188 8.27 5.52 -5.70
N ALA A 189 8.11 6.40 -4.71
CA ALA A 189 8.22 7.86 -4.86
C ALA A 189 9.72 8.24 -4.89
N VAL A 190 10.36 7.95 -6.02
CA VAL A 190 11.82 8.08 -6.20
C VAL A 190 12.33 9.52 -6.08
N ASP A 191 11.44 10.49 -6.29
CA ASP A 191 11.65 11.93 -6.13
C ASP A 191 11.92 12.35 -4.68
N ARG A 192 11.46 11.54 -3.71
CA ARG A 192 11.62 11.79 -2.27
C ARG A 192 12.80 11.06 -1.66
N LEU A 193 13.49 10.22 -2.45
CA LEU A 193 14.64 9.46 -1.99
C LEU A 193 15.94 10.28 -2.07
N PRO A 194 16.92 10.00 -1.19
CA PRO A 194 18.24 10.62 -1.31
C PRO A 194 18.91 10.31 -2.66
N PRO A 195 19.87 11.13 -3.12
CA PRO A 195 20.62 10.89 -4.35
C PRO A 195 21.25 9.49 -4.39
N VAL A 196 21.28 8.89 -5.58
CA VAL A 196 21.91 7.58 -5.80
C VAL A 196 23.39 7.65 -5.40
N GLY A 197 23.90 6.59 -4.76
CA GLY A 197 25.30 6.52 -4.31
C GLY A 197 25.60 7.21 -2.97
N LYS A 198 24.70 8.07 -2.48
CA LYS A 198 24.79 8.66 -1.13
C LYS A 198 24.13 7.77 -0.05
N ALA A 199 23.40 6.73 -0.47
CA ALA A 199 22.53 5.92 0.37
C ALA A 199 23.26 4.86 1.22
N CYS A 200 24.56 4.68 1.05
CA CYS A 200 25.32 3.69 1.82
C CYS A 200 26.68 4.24 2.27
N SER A 201 26.68 5.27 3.12
CA SER A 201 27.73 5.34 4.13
C SER A 201 27.37 4.27 5.16
N PHE A 202 27.73 3.02 4.86
CA PHE A 202 27.47 1.93 5.79
C PHE A 202 28.07 2.33 7.13
N PRO A 203 27.33 2.22 8.24
CA PRO A 203 27.98 2.39 9.52
C PRO A 203 29.11 1.37 9.56
N ASP A 204 30.35 1.82 9.76
CA ASP A 204 31.53 1.00 10.10
C ASP A 204 31.36 0.35 11.50
N GLY A 205 30.13 -0.01 11.84
CA GLY A 205 29.75 -0.61 13.09
C GLY A 205 30.12 -2.09 13.10
N PRO A 206 30.37 -2.66 14.29
CA PRO A 206 30.87 -4.02 14.45
C PRO A 206 29.87 -5.13 14.03
N ARG A 207 28.61 -4.77 13.70
CA ARG A 207 27.55 -5.72 13.35
C ARG A 207 26.66 -5.15 12.23
N PRO A 208 26.43 -5.88 11.13
CA PRO A 208 25.52 -5.45 10.07
C PRO A 208 24.07 -5.39 10.56
N VAL A 209 23.31 -4.44 10.03
CA VAL A 209 21.90 -4.19 10.36
C VAL A 209 20.99 -4.73 9.27
N ILE A 210 20.10 -5.64 9.65
CA ILE A 210 18.97 -6.07 8.82
C ILE A 210 17.73 -5.36 9.36
N GLY A 211 17.09 -4.54 8.54
CA GLY A 211 16.05 -3.61 8.99
C GLY A 211 14.69 -3.84 8.35
N TYR A 212 13.63 -3.68 9.14
CA TYR A 212 12.24 -3.64 8.67
C TYR A 212 11.62 -2.30 9.06
N VAL A 213 10.98 -1.62 8.11
CA VAL A 213 10.14 -0.44 8.37
C VAL A 213 8.71 -0.75 7.95
N GLY A 214 7.76 -0.67 8.87
CA GLY A 214 6.34 -0.84 8.56
C GLY A 214 5.51 -1.30 9.75
N THR A 215 4.21 -1.42 9.52
CA THR A 215 3.27 -1.87 10.54
C THR A 215 3.49 -3.34 10.91
N ILE A 216 3.71 -3.60 12.19
CA ILE A 216 3.87 -4.94 12.77
C ILE A 216 2.51 -5.42 13.30
N GLY A 217 1.77 -6.12 12.44
CA GLY A 217 0.45 -6.68 12.73
C GLY A 217 0.44 -8.22 12.71
N ASP A 218 -0.76 -8.80 12.64
CA ASP A 218 -0.96 -10.26 12.64
C ASP A 218 -0.25 -10.98 11.47
N TRP A 219 -0.04 -10.27 10.37
CA TRP A 219 0.68 -10.78 9.19
C TRP A 219 2.20 -10.84 9.38
N PHE A 220 2.76 -10.20 10.40
CA PHE A 220 4.20 -10.21 10.66
C PHE A 220 4.64 -11.57 11.23
N ASP A 221 5.66 -12.18 10.64
CA ASP A 221 6.15 -13.50 11.02
C ASP A 221 7.26 -13.43 12.07
N TRP A 222 6.84 -13.27 13.33
CA TRP A 222 7.77 -13.31 14.46
C TRP A 222 8.58 -14.59 14.55
N LYS A 223 8.04 -15.74 14.14
CA LYS A 223 8.77 -17.01 14.21
C LYS A 223 9.96 -16.97 13.26
N LEU A 224 9.73 -16.53 12.02
CA LEU A 224 10.77 -16.37 11.01
C LEU A 224 11.85 -15.38 11.46
N VAL A 225 11.44 -14.22 12.01
CA VAL A 225 12.39 -13.20 12.49
C VAL A 225 13.23 -13.72 13.66
N ILE A 226 12.65 -14.47 14.61
CA ILE A 226 13.40 -15.09 15.70
C ILE A 226 14.36 -16.15 15.19
N THR A 227 13.94 -16.98 14.22
CA THR A 227 14.83 -17.96 13.59
C THR A 227 16.01 -17.26 12.92
N LEU A 228 15.74 -16.20 12.15
CA LEU A 228 16.76 -15.37 11.50
C LEU A 228 17.77 -14.82 12.52
N ALA A 229 17.27 -14.28 13.64
CA ALA A 229 18.06 -13.71 14.72
C ALA A 229 18.98 -14.74 15.38
N ARG A 230 18.45 -15.93 15.68
CA ARG A 230 19.17 -17.02 16.37
C ARG A 230 20.22 -17.67 15.47
N SER A 231 19.95 -17.81 14.17
CA SER A 231 20.91 -18.36 13.21
C SER A 231 22.06 -17.40 12.91
N ASN A 232 21.92 -16.10 13.22
CA ASN A 232 22.90 -15.07 12.89
C ASN A 232 23.20 -14.15 14.08
N LEU A 233 23.88 -14.65 15.12
CA LEU A 233 24.14 -13.87 16.34
C LEU A 233 24.98 -12.59 16.14
N LYS A 234 25.67 -12.48 14.99
CA LYS A 234 26.52 -11.32 14.64
C LYS A 234 25.77 -10.18 13.95
N ILE A 235 24.52 -10.38 13.51
CA ILE A 235 23.71 -9.28 12.93
C ILE A 235 22.92 -8.56 14.02
N LYS A 236 22.45 -7.35 13.70
CA LYS A 236 21.38 -6.66 14.44
C LYS A 236 20.12 -6.64 13.59
N LEU A 237 18.99 -7.00 14.17
CA LEU A 237 17.67 -6.86 13.55
C LEU A 237 16.98 -5.63 14.11
N ARG A 238 16.64 -4.69 13.23
CA ARG A 238 16.03 -3.42 13.61
C ARG A 238 14.63 -3.31 13.04
N LEU A 239 13.62 -3.36 13.89
CA LEU A 239 12.21 -3.39 13.49
C LEU A 239 11.54 -2.06 13.88
N ILE A 240 11.16 -1.24 12.90
CA ILE A 240 10.67 0.12 13.10
C ILE A 240 9.22 0.20 12.65
N GLY A 241 8.30 0.57 13.56
CA GLY A 241 6.91 0.81 13.18
C GLY A 241 5.91 0.65 14.32
N PRO A 242 4.62 0.91 14.03
CA PRO A 242 3.58 0.66 15.02
C PRO A 242 3.41 -0.86 15.21
N VAL A 243 3.38 -1.27 16.47
CA VAL A 243 3.21 -2.67 16.88
C VAL A 243 1.78 -2.87 17.38
N TYR A 244 0.98 -3.63 16.63
CA TYR A 244 -0.41 -3.94 16.98
C TYR A 244 -0.61 -5.32 17.60
N VAL A 245 0.45 -6.13 17.62
CA VAL A 245 0.46 -7.46 18.22
C VAL A 245 1.54 -7.53 19.28
N ARG A 246 1.26 -8.14 20.43
CA ARG A 246 2.27 -8.29 21.50
C ARG A 246 3.46 -9.09 20.96
N PRO A 247 4.69 -8.54 20.96
CA PRO A 247 5.86 -9.30 20.57
C PRO A 247 6.06 -10.50 21.51
N PRO A 248 6.46 -11.67 21.00
CA PRO A 248 6.94 -12.77 21.85
C PRO A 248 8.27 -12.39 22.54
N PRO A 249 8.81 -13.23 23.43
CA PRO A 249 10.18 -13.05 23.93
C PRO A 249 11.18 -12.99 22.77
N LEU A 250 11.96 -11.92 22.70
CA LEU A 250 12.87 -11.63 21.59
C LEU A 250 14.33 -11.91 22.01
N PRO A 251 15.16 -12.45 21.10
CA PRO A 251 16.62 -12.46 21.25
C PRO A 251 17.22 -11.05 21.38
N ASP A 252 18.35 -10.95 22.08
CA ASP A 252 19.03 -9.66 22.38
C ASP A 252 19.48 -8.88 21.14
N ASN A 253 19.63 -9.55 19.99
CA ASN A 253 20.00 -8.92 18.74
C ASN A 253 18.81 -8.39 17.93
N ILE A 254 17.60 -8.33 18.52
CA ILE A 254 16.42 -7.68 17.92
C ILE A 254 16.08 -6.41 18.70
N SER A 255 16.01 -5.26 18.01
CA SER A 255 15.40 -4.03 18.53
C SER A 255 14.05 -3.77 17.87
N VAL A 256 13.07 -3.36 18.69
CA VAL A 256 11.75 -2.91 18.23
C VAL A 256 11.62 -1.43 18.59
N GLU A 257 11.43 -0.59 17.58
CA GLU A 257 11.43 0.86 17.66
C GLU A 257 10.05 1.43 17.28
N PRO A 258 9.69 2.59 17.85
CA PRO A 258 8.40 3.23 17.54
C PRO A 258 8.29 3.62 16.06
N PRO A 259 7.06 3.90 15.58
CA PRO A 259 6.88 4.46 14.24
C PRO A 259 7.61 5.78 14.09
N LEU A 260 8.22 5.98 12.91
CA LEU A 260 8.88 7.23 12.51
C LEU A 260 8.04 7.98 11.47
N PRO A 261 8.10 9.33 11.44
CA PRO A 261 7.63 10.13 10.30
C PRO A 261 8.26 9.68 8.98
N HIS A 262 7.62 9.98 7.85
CA HIS A 262 8.03 9.43 6.55
C HIS A 262 9.50 9.71 6.20
N MET A 263 9.97 10.96 6.36
CA MET A 263 11.35 11.33 6.04
C MET A 263 12.38 10.68 6.99
N GLU A 264 12.05 10.58 8.28
CA GLU A 264 12.88 9.87 9.26
C GLU A 264 12.92 8.37 8.96
N ALA A 265 11.81 7.78 8.54
CA ALA A 265 11.75 6.39 8.11
C ALA A 265 12.63 6.14 6.87
N LEU A 266 12.62 7.06 5.88
CA LEU A 266 13.55 7.01 4.73
C LEU A 266 15.02 7.09 5.19
N SER A 267 15.32 8.00 6.11
CA SER A 267 16.67 8.14 6.69
C SER A 267 17.09 6.93 7.52
N ALA A 268 16.18 6.28 8.23
CA ALA A 268 16.49 5.07 8.99
C ALA A 268 16.84 3.90 8.06
N MET A 269 16.16 3.78 6.91
CA MET A 269 16.46 2.74 5.91
C MET A 269 17.87 2.87 5.33
N THR A 270 18.46 4.07 5.23
CA THR A 270 19.85 4.23 4.76
C THR A 270 20.89 3.72 5.76
N GLN A 271 20.48 3.37 6.98
CA GLN A 271 21.33 2.77 7.99
C GLN A 271 21.27 1.23 7.98
N PHE A 272 20.48 0.64 7.07
CA PHE A 272 20.39 -0.81 6.92
C PHE A 272 21.45 -1.30 5.95
N ASN A 273 21.96 -2.51 6.17
CA ASN A 273 22.69 -3.26 5.16
C ASN A 273 21.73 -4.06 4.27
N VAL A 274 20.63 -4.55 4.84
CA VAL A 274 19.62 -5.37 4.14
C VAL A 274 18.22 -4.95 4.58
N GLY A 275 17.31 -4.79 3.63
CA GLY A 275 15.89 -4.61 3.90
C GLY A 275 15.19 -5.95 4.15
N LEU A 276 14.41 -6.06 5.22
CA LEU A 276 13.67 -7.26 5.60
C LEU A 276 12.17 -7.09 5.28
N ILE A 277 11.52 -8.16 4.81
CA ILE A 277 10.06 -8.23 4.61
C ILE A 277 9.54 -9.61 5.08
N PRO A 278 9.27 -9.81 6.39
CA PRO A 278 9.01 -11.13 6.96
C PRO A 278 7.52 -11.36 7.20
N PHE A 279 6.73 -11.51 6.14
CA PHE A 279 5.28 -11.70 6.28
C PHE A 279 4.90 -13.18 6.21
N LYS A 280 3.91 -13.57 7.00
CA LYS A 280 3.27 -14.87 6.90
C LYS A 280 2.57 -14.98 5.55
N GLU A 281 2.60 -16.14 4.92
CA GLU A 281 1.76 -16.44 3.78
C GLU A 281 0.33 -16.76 4.25
N THR A 282 -0.61 -15.88 3.95
CA THR A 282 -2.02 -15.96 4.37
C THR A 282 -2.93 -15.46 3.25
N ALA A 283 -4.24 -15.67 3.35
CA ALA A 283 -5.19 -15.11 2.37
C ALA A 283 -5.18 -13.56 2.28
N LEU A 284 -4.66 -12.89 3.31
CA LEU A 284 -4.48 -11.44 3.32
C LEU A 284 -3.23 -11.02 2.54
N THR A 285 -2.12 -11.74 2.74
CA THR A 285 -0.81 -11.41 2.17
C THR A 285 -0.54 -12.07 0.84
N SER A 286 -1.32 -13.08 0.45
CA SER A 286 -1.14 -13.84 -0.80
C SER A 286 -1.26 -13.00 -2.06
N SER A 287 -1.84 -11.81 -1.97
CA SER A 287 -1.99 -10.88 -3.10
C SER A 287 -1.29 -9.55 -2.88
N VAL A 288 -0.41 -9.47 -1.88
CA VAL A 288 0.28 -8.22 -1.52
C VAL A 288 1.50 -8.02 -2.40
N ASP A 289 1.66 -6.79 -2.86
CA ASP A 289 2.90 -6.26 -3.42
C ASP A 289 3.52 -5.22 -2.47
N PRO A 290 4.57 -5.54 -1.70
CA PRO A 290 5.05 -4.64 -0.67
C PRO A 290 5.76 -3.41 -1.25
N ILE A 291 5.29 -2.19 -0.93
CA ILE A 291 5.97 -0.94 -1.31
C ILE A 291 7.43 -0.91 -0.79
N LYS A 292 7.68 -1.48 0.39
CA LYS A 292 9.00 -1.55 1.01
C LYS A 292 10.03 -2.27 0.14
N TYR A 293 9.61 -3.25 -0.68
CA TYR A 293 10.51 -3.86 -1.67
C TYR A 293 11.08 -2.79 -2.61
N TYR A 294 10.23 -1.93 -3.15
CA TYR A 294 10.65 -0.88 -4.07
C TYR A 294 11.49 0.19 -3.37
N GLU A 295 11.14 0.60 -2.16
CA GLU A 295 11.93 1.58 -1.40
C GLU A 295 13.33 1.05 -1.07
N TYR A 296 13.45 -0.19 -0.59
CA TYR A 296 14.75 -0.80 -0.28
C TYR A 296 15.63 -0.93 -1.53
N ARG A 297 15.09 -1.47 -2.63
CA ARG A 297 15.83 -1.62 -3.89
C ARG A 297 16.19 -0.26 -4.50
N ALA A 298 15.32 0.75 -4.38
CA ALA A 298 15.62 2.11 -4.83
C ALA A 298 16.67 2.82 -3.95
N LEU A 299 16.87 2.39 -2.71
CA LEU A 299 18.01 2.79 -1.88
C LEU A 299 19.29 1.98 -2.15
N GLY A 300 19.22 0.98 -3.04
CA GLY A 300 20.35 0.10 -3.38
C GLY A 300 20.54 -1.08 -2.43
N LEU A 301 19.65 -1.26 -1.45
CA LEU A 301 19.69 -2.36 -0.49
C LEU A 301 19.31 -3.68 -1.16
N SER A 302 19.94 -4.77 -0.75
CA SER A 302 19.39 -6.11 -0.96
C SER A 302 18.15 -6.30 -0.09
N VAL A 303 17.25 -7.20 -0.52
CA VAL A 303 16.01 -7.49 0.17
C VAL A 303 15.97 -8.96 0.55
N VAL A 304 15.79 -9.23 1.85
CA VAL A 304 15.48 -10.54 2.40
C VAL A 304 13.99 -10.58 2.73
N SER A 305 13.26 -11.56 2.22
CA SER A 305 11.81 -11.65 2.39
C SER A 305 11.38 -13.10 2.62
N SER A 306 10.25 -13.32 3.28
CA SER A 306 9.54 -14.60 3.15
C SER A 306 8.91 -14.75 1.75
N ALA A 307 8.55 -15.98 1.38
CA ALA A 307 7.80 -16.26 0.16
C ALA A 307 6.29 -15.99 0.36
N PHE A 308 5.82 -14.83 -0.09
CA PHE A 308 4.39 -14.49 -0.12
C PHE A 308 4.11 -13.52 -1.28
N GLY A 309 2.87 -13.50 -1.78
CA GLY A 309 2.42 -12.52 -2.78
C GLY A 309 3.41 -12.32 -3.93
N GLU A 310 3.69 -11.06 -4.27
CA GLU A 310 4.67 -10.72 -5.31
C GLU A 310 6.11 -11.08 -4.93
N MET A 311 6.45 -11.19 -3.65
CA MET A 311 7.80 -11.55 -3.24
C MET A 311 8.17 -12.99 -3.63
N ALA A 312 7.19 -13.89 -3.70
CA ALA A 312 7.40 -15.25 -4.21
C ALA A 312 7.82 -15.27 -5.69
N LEU A 313 7.30 -14.34 -6.49
CA LEU A 313 7.58 -14.22 -7.94
C LEU A 313 8.92 -13.52 -8.23
N ARG A 314 9.54 -12.89 -7.22
CA ARG A 314 10.81 -12.17 -7.33
C ARG A 314 12.03 -13.01 -7.00
N ARG A 315 11.85 -14.32 -6.84
CA ARG A 315 12.97 -15.24 -6.62
C ARG A 315 13.93 -15.19 -7.81
N GLY A 316 15.22 -15.06 -7.52
CA GLY A 316 16.27 -14.99 -8.54
C GLY A 316 16.42 -13.60 -9.18
N CYS A 317 15.58 -12.63 -8.83
CA CYS A 317 15.84 -11.23 -9.17
C CYS A 317 17.11 -10.74 -8.45
N GLU A 318 17.90 -9.91 -9.13
CA GLU A 318 19.12 -9.33 -8.57
C GLU A 318 18.84 -8.65 -7.23
N GLY A 319 19.60 -9.03 -6.20
CA GLY A 319 19.51 -8.48 -4.85
C GLY A 319 18.22 -8.81 -4.10
N VAL A 320 17.50 -9.86 -4.51
CA VAL A 320 16.31 -10.37 -3.82
C VAL A 320 16.54 -11.80 -3.35
N TYR A 321 16.35 -12.00 -2.05
CA TYR A 321 16.59 -13.27 -1.36
C TYR A 321 15.31 -13.70 -0.65
N VAL A 322 14.74 -14.81 -1.10
CA VAL A 322 13.47 -15.32 -0.58
C VAL A 322 13.74 -16.50 0.34
N MET A 323 13.43 -16.33 1.63
CA MET A 323 13.44 -17.38 2.64
C MET A 323 12.20 -18.25 2.46
N ASP A 324 12.44 -19.51 2.10
CA ASP A 324 11.43 -20.58 2.12
C ASP A 324 11.81 -21.64 3.17
N ARG A 325 11.00 -22.70 3.24
CA ARG A 325 11.19 -23.77 4.23
C ARG A 325 12.52 -24.54 4.09
N ASN A 326 13.13 -24.53 2.91
CA ASN A 326 14.33 -25.28 2.58
C ASN A 326 15.58 -24.39 2.54
N ALA A 327 15.42 -23.07 2.70
CA ALA A 327 16.52 -22.13 2.60
C ALA A 327 17.49 -22.27 3.80
N ASP A 328 18.78 -22.35 3.51
CA ASP A 328 19.81 -22.08 4.52
C ASP A 328 19.81 -20.57 4.80
N ILE A 329 19.14 -20.20 5.89
CA ILE A 329 18.97 -18.80 6.31
C ILE A 329 20.33 -18.12 6.52
N THR A 330 21.33 -18.82 7.04
CA THR A 330 22.65 -18.26 7.32
C THR A 330 23.38 -17.94 6.01
N GLN A 331 23.38 -18.88 5.07
CA GLN A 331 23.98 -18.66 3.76
C GLN A 331 23.26 -17.54 2.99
N LEU A 332 21.93 -17.53 3.02
CA LEU A 332 21.09 -16.53 2.36
C LEU A 332 21.38 -15.13 2.90
N VAL A 333 21.48 -14.96 4.23
CA VAL A 333 21.84 -13.69 4.86
C VAL A 333 23.26 -13.27 4.48
N SER A 334 24.22 -14.19 4.49
CA SER A 334 25.60 -13.90 4.08
C SER A 334 25.68 -13.39 2.64
N GLN A 335 24.89 -13.98 1.74
CA GLN A 335 24.81 -13.52 0.34
C GLN A 335 24.14 -12.15 0.24
N ALA A 336 23.05 -11.92 0.97
CA ALA A 336 22.37 -10.63 1.00
C ALA A 336 23.26 -9.51 1.52
N LEU A 337 24.11 -9.81 2.52
CA LEU A 337 25.07 -8.88 3.12
C LEU A 337 26.28 -8.58 2.24
N THR A 338 26.55 -9.38 1.21
CA THR A 338 27.70 -9.20 0.31
C THR A 338 27.28 -8.73 -1.09
N THR A 339 25.98 -8.72 -1.38
CA THR A 339 25.44 -8.34 -2.68
C THR A 339 24.89 -6.92 -2.65
N TRP A 340 25.51 -6.05 -3.42
CA TRP A 340 25.20 -4.63 -3.45
C TRP A 340 24.78 -4.20 -4.84
N ALA A 341 23.74 -3.37 -4.91
CA ALA A 341 23.39 -2.73 -6.17
C ALA A 341 24.43 -1.64 -6.49
N THR A 342 24.93 -1.63 -7.72
CA THR A 342 25.74 -0.52 -8.20
C THR A 342 24.89 0.76 -8.28
N PRO A 343 25.50 1.96 -8.25
CA PRO A 343 24.78 3.20 -8.53
C PRO A 343 24.00 3.14 -9.86
N CYS A 344 24.58 2.52 -10.90
CA CYS A 344 23.93 2.35 -12.20
C CYS A 344 22.69 1.44 -12.12
N SER A 345 22.78 0.28 -11.45
CA SER A 345 21.63 -0.62 -11.31
C SER A 345 20.54 -0.01 -10.43
N THR A 346 20.91 0.73 -9.38
CA THR A 346 19.97 1.48 -8.54
C THR A 346 19.24 2.57 -9.32
N ALA A 347 19.95 3.37 -10.12
CA ALA A 347 19.34 4.40 -10.96
C ALA A 347 18.36 3.78 -11.98
N ARG A 348 18.74 2.67 -12.62
CA ARG A 348 17.86 1.92 -13.53
C ARG A 348 16.62 1.40 -12.83
N PHE A 349 16.77 0.85 -11.62
CA PHE A 349 15.64 0.39 -10.81
C PHE A 349 14.67 1.52 -10.50
N ARG A 350 15.18 2.71 -10.10
CA ARG A 350 14.36 3.91 -9.84
C ARG A 350 13.58 4.35 -11.08
N THR A 351 14.23 4.41 -12.23
CA THR A 351 13.56 4.79 -13.49
C THR A 351 12.42 3.83 -13.83
N ASN A 352 12.67 2.52 -13.74
CA ASN A 352 11.72 1.48 -14.13
C ASN A 352 10.58 1.27 -13.13
N ASN A 353 10.77 1.68 -11.86
CA ASN A 353 9.81 1.42 -10.78
C ASN A 353 9.40 2.71 -10.04
N SER A 354 9.41 3.85 -10.75
CA SER A 354 8.76 5.07 -10.29
C SER A 354 7.24 4.97 -10.47
N TRP A 355 6.47 5.66 -9.61
CA TRP A 355 5.00 5.71 -9.77
C TRP A 355 4.58 6.22 -11.15
N LYS A 356 5.30 7.22 -11.67
CA LYS A 356 5.09 7.72 -13.03
C LYS A 356 5.26 6.61 -14.08
N SER A 357 6.40 5.92 -14.09
CA SER A 357 6.64 4.84 -15.05
C SER A 357 5.60 3.73 -14.93
N ARG A 358 5.22 3.38 -13.71
CA ARG A 358 4.22 2.34 -13.44
C ARG A 358 2.84 2.69 -14.00
N PHE A 359 2.36 3.90 -13.74
CA PHE A 359 1.05 4.32 -14.22
C PHE A 359 1.03 4.67 -15.71
N ASP A 360 2.16 5.14 -16.28
CA ASP A 360 2.32 5.30 -17.73
C ASP A 360 2.21 3.92 -18.43
N GLN A 361 2.87 2.87 -17.91
CA GLN A 361 2.76 1.49 -18.42
C GLN A 361 1.32 0.94 -18.35
N ALA A 362 0.59 1.26 -17.28
CA ALA A 362 -0.80 0.83 -17.12
C ALA A 362 -1.79 1.63 -18.00
N GLY A 363 -1.39 2.77 -18.55
CA GLY A 363 -2.19 3.56 -19.48
C GLY A 363 -3.52 4.09 -18.92
N ILE A 364 -3.65 4.28 -17.60
CA ILE A 364 -4.95 4.58 -16.95
C ILE A 364 -5.60 5.89 -17.41
N PHE A 365 -4.80 6.90 -17.77
CA PHE A 365 -5.26 8.25 -18.15
C PHE A 365 -4.84 8.64 -19.57
N GLY A 366 -4.61 7.64 -20.44
CA GLY A 366 -4.20 7.78 -21.84
C GLY A 366 -5.30 7.35 -22.78
#